data_AF-A0A7Y8M2G5-F1
#
_entry.id   AF-A0A7Y8M2G5-F1
#
_cell.length_a   1.000
_cell.length_b   1.000
_cell.length_c   1.000
_cell.angle_alpha   90.00
_cell.angle_beta   90.00
_cell.angle_gamma   90.00
#
_symmetry.space_group_name_H-M   'P 1'
#
loop_
_entity.id
_entity.type
_entity.pdbx_description
1 polymer ?
#
loop_
_entity_poly.entity_id
_entity_poly.type
_entity_poly.pdbx_seq_one_letter_code
_entity_poly.pdbx_strand_id
1 'polypeptide(L)'
;MIKEIPSCKRFTGYKPCFPDHNCWTQGCKDLIPTGIKILIINLDAMGDVLMTTAQLKQLKMKFTESTIYWITLKNAAPLLLNNEFVDHVYEYNFESLSILHQIKFDIVMNIDKSQRSCALSNSLNAELKLGFGLNENGKIVPLNKGAFYNYQLGMD
;
A
#
# COMPACT_ATOMS: atom_id res chain seq x y z
N MET A 1 5.19 -12.48 -29.37
CA MET A 1 4.62 -13.06 -28.14
C MET A 1 4.93 -12.12 -27.00
N ILE A 2 3.91 -11.62 -26.30
CA ILE A 2 4.12 -10.79 -25.10
C ILE A 2 4.66 -11.74 -24.04
N LYS A 3 5.91 -11.52 -23.62
CA LYS A 3 6.54 -12.31 -22.57
C LYS A 3 5.91 -11.92 -21.23
N GLU A 4 5.59 -12.91 -20.40
CA GLU A 4 5.03 -12.66 -19.06
C GLU A 4 6.07 -11.92 -18.21
N ILE A 5 5.64 -10.85 -17.54
CA ILE A 5 6.52 -10.03 -16.70
C ILE A 5 6.94 -10.86 -15.48
N PRO A 6 8.25 -10.95 -15.16
CA PRO A 6 8.70 -11.77 -14.03
C PRO A 6 8.14 -11.24 -12.71
N SER A 7 7.65 -12.13 -11.85
CA SER A 7 7.31 -11.80 -10.45
C SER A 7 8.61 -11.56 -9.68
N CYS A 8 8.99 -10.28 -9.54
CA CYS A 8 10.27 -9.89 -8.94
C CYS A 8 10.20 -8.44 -8.44
N LYS A 9 10.33 -8.21 -7.14
CA LYS A 9 10.21 -6.87 -6.55
C LYS A 9 11.22 -5.85 -7.07
N ARG A 10 12.44 -6.30 -7.38
CA ARG A 10 13.50 -5.42 -7.89
C ARG A 10 13.39 -5.14 -9.38
N PHE A 11 12.55 -5.86 -10.12
CA PHE A 11 12.32 -5.60 -11.52
C PHE A 11 11.34 -4.44 -11.68
N THR A 12 11.76 -3.35 -12.32
CA THR A 12 10.94 -2.14 -12.45
C THR A 12 10.35 -1.94 -13.84
N GLY A 13 10.64 -2.82 -14.79
CA GLY A 13 10.33 -2.61 -16.21
C GLY A 13 11.26 -1.62 -16.92
N TYR A 14 11.82 -0.64 -16.18
CA TYR A 14 12.87 0.26 -16.68
C TYR A 14 14.27 -0.30 -16.45
N LYS A 15 14.49 -0.99 -15.32
CA LYS A 15 15.77 -1.61 -14.95
C LYS A 15 15.61 -3.10 -14.66
N PRO A 16 16.64 -3.92 -14.96
CA PRO A 16 16.68 -5.28 -14.48
C PRO A 16 16.74 -5.30 -12.94
N CYS A 17 16.26 -6.40 -12.37
CA CYS A 17 16.32 -6.72 -10.94
C CYS A 17 17.75 -6.86 -10.38
N PHE A 18 18.75 -7.14 -11.22
CA PHE A 18 20.16 -7.26 -10.83
C PHE A 18 21.06 -6.81 -12.01
N PRO A 19 22.20 -6.12 -11.77
CA PRO A 19 23.15 -5.77 -12.83
C PRO A 19 23.63 -7.00 -13.61
N ASP A 20 23.74 -6.89 -14.94
CA ASP A 20 24.16 -8.00 -15.82
C ASP A 20 23.29 -9.27 -15.77
N HIS A 21 22.06 -9.18 -15.25
CA HIS A 21 21.07 -10.27 -15.31
C HIS A 21 19.82 -9.81 -16.05
N ASN A 22 19.44 -10.51 -17.12
CA ASN A 22 18.29 -10.10 -17.93
C ASN A 22 17.00 -10.68 -17.33
N CYS A 23 16.44 -9.99 -16.32
CA CYS A 23 15.27 -10.49 -15.60
C CYS A 23 14.03 -10.65 -16.50
N TRP A 24 13.92 -9.85 -17.56
CA TRP A 24 12.85 -9.97 -18.55
C TRP A 24 12.88 -11.32 -19.26
N THR A 25 14.08 -11.84 -19.54
CA THR A 25 14.22 -13.09 -20.29
C THR A 25 14.49 -14.31 -19.43
N GLN A 26 15.22 -14.14 -18.32
CA GLN A 26 15.77 -15.18 -17.46
C GLN A 26 15.06 -15.27 -16.10
N GLY A 27 14.08 -14.40 -15.82
CA GLY A 27 13.37 -14.37 -14.54
C GLY A 27 14.14 -13.69 -13.41
N CYS A 28 13.57 -13.70 -12.20
CA CYS A 28 14.15 -13.05 -11.03
C CYS A 28 15.40 -13.79 -10.54
N LYS A 29 16.50 -13.07 -10.29
CA LYS A 29 17.75 -13.67 -9.79
C LYS A 29 17.67 -14.11 -8.33
N ASP A 30 17.11 -13.27 -7.47
CA ASP A 30 17.22 -13.42 -6.00
C ASP A 30 15.97 -14.04 -5.35
N LEU A 31 15.08 -14.69 -6.12
CA LEU A 31 13.83 -15.30 -5.64
C LEU A 31 13.03 -14.41 -4.66
N ILE A 32 12.85 -13.14 -5.02
CA ILE A 32 12.09 -12.15 -4.26
C ILE A 32 10.77 -11.83 -4.99
N PRO A 33 9.75 -12.71 -4.89
CA PRO A 33 8.49 -12.54 -5.61
C PRO A 33 7.76 -11.28 -5.16
N THR A 34 6.98 -10.69 -6.07
CA THR A 34 6.11 -9.55 -5.74
C THR A 34 5.06 -9.94 -4.70
N GLY A 35 4.56 -11.17 -4.77
CA GLY A 35 3.56 -11.70 -3.85
C GLY A 35 2.31 -10.82 -3.76
N ILE A 36 1.67 -10.82 -2.58
CA ILE A 36 0.47 -10.02 -2.30
C ILE A 36 0.83 -8.53 -2.28
N LYS A 37 0.16 -7.72 -3.10
CA LYS A 37 0.31 -6.27 -3.15
C LYS A 37 -0.63 -5.62 -2.15
N ILE A 38 -0.03 -5.00 -1.16
CA ILE A 38 -0.73 -4.36 -0.05
C ILE A 38 -0.46 -2.86 -0.09
N LEU A 39 -1.49 -2.03 -0.20
CA LEU A 39 -1.37 -0.59 -0.03
C LEU A 39 -1.85 -0.19 1.37
N ILE A 40 -1.03 0.58 2.08
CA ILE A 40 -1.39 1.27 3.32
C ILE A 40 -1.61 2.75 2.98
N ILE A 41 -2.79 3.26 3.32
CA ILE A 41 -3.14 4.68 3.23
C ILE A 41 -3.08 5.25 4.65
N ASN A 42 -2.09 6.12 4.90
CA ASN A 42 -1.98 6.89 6.13
C ASN A 42 -1.52 8.32 5.82
N LEU A 43 -2.50 9.19 5.68
CA LEU A 43 -2.45 10.63 5.45
C LEU A 43 -2.67 11.42 6.76
N ASP A 44 -2.63 10.81 7.94
CA ASP A 44 -2.80 11.50 9.22
C ASP A 44 -1.50 12.21 9.66
N ALA A 45 -1.46 12.69 10.91
CA ALA A 45 -0.30 13.38 11.43
C ALA A 45 0.92 12.45 11.48
N MET A 46 2.11 13.06 11.47
CA MET A 46 3.38 12.34 11.44
C MET A 46 3.54 11.33 12.60
N GLY A 47 2.97 11.63 13.77
CA GLY A 47 2.95 10.71 14.91
C GLY A 47 2.14 9.43 14.66
N ASP A 48 0.98 9.54 14.01
CA ASP A 48 0.14 8.40 13.66
C ASP A 48 0.80 7.51 12.60
N VAL A 49 1.49 8.12 11.64
CA VAL A 49 2.32 7.42 10.65
C VAL A 49 3.39 6.58 11.35
N LEU A 50 4.13 7.18 12.30
CA LEU A 50 5.15 6.47 13.06
C LEU A 50 4.55 5.31 13.86
N MET A 51 3.45 5.53 14.58
CA MET A 51 2.79 4.48 15.36
C MET A 51 2.32 3.31 14.48
N THR A 52 1.86 3.59 13.26
CA THR A 52 1.41 2.54 12.33
C THR A 52 2.54 1.62 11.91
N THR A 53 3.79 2.10 11.84
CA THR A 53 4.94 1.27 11.45
C THR A 53 5.13 0.05 12.36
N ALA A 54 4.68 0.10 13.63
CA ALA A 54 4.73 -1.02 14.56
C ALA A 54 3.96 -2.25 14.07
N GLN A 55 2.97 -2.07 13.18
CA GLN A 55 2.15 -3.16 12.62
C GLN A 55 2.84 -3.89 11.46
N LEU A 56 3.88 -3.30 10.85
CA LEU A 56 4.50 -3.81 9.63
C LEU A 56 5.10 -5.20 9.78
N LYS A 57 5.76 -5.47 10.92
CA LYS A 57 6.34 -6.79 11.20
C LYS A 57 5.27 -7.88 11.21
N GLN A 58 4.14 -7.62 11.89
CA GLN A 58 3.04 -8.57 11.95
C GLN A 58 2.34 -8.74 10.61
N LEU A 59 2.27 -7.67 9.82
CA LEU A 59 1.73 -7.72 8.47
C LEU A 59 2.58 -8.60 7.56
N LYS A 60 3.92 -8.46 7.61
CA LYS A 60 4.84 -9.33 6.86
C LYS A 60 4.84 -10.77 7.37
N MET A 61 4.65 -11.02 8.67
CA MET A 61 4.48 -12.39 9.17
C MET A 61 3.20 -13.04 8.63
N LYS A 62 2.10 -12.29 8.55
CA LYS A 62 0.82 -12.77 8.01
C LYS A 62 0.86 -12.97 6.49
N PHE A 63 1.55 -12.08 5.79
CA PHE A 63 1.71 -12.11 4.33
C PHE A 63 3.20 -12.15 3.98
N THR A 64 3.80 -13.33 4.14
CA THR A 64 5.26 -13.54 4.04
C THR A 64 5.82 -13.11 2.70
N GLU A 65 5.13 -13.47 1.62
CA GLU A 65 5.42 -12.99 0.27
C GLU A 65 4.46 -11.84 -0.07
N SER A 66 4.86 -10.63 0.28
CA SER A 66 4.07 -9.42 0.00
C SER A 66 4.92 -8.22 -0.36
N THR A 67 4.39 -7.35 -1.22
CA THR A 67 4.92 -6.02 -1.51
C THR A 67 4.05 -4.98 -0.81
N ILE A 68 4.65 -4.19 0.08
CA ILE A 68 3.98 -3.11 0.82
C ILE A 68 4.24 -1.79 0.11
N TYR A 69 3.15 -1.20 -0.37
CA TYR A 69 3.05 0.16 -0.84
C TYR A 69 2.49 1.01 0.30
N TRP A 70 3.00 2.22 0.46
CA TRP A 70 2.52 3.16 1.47
C TRP A 70 2.34 4.53 0.88
N ILE A 71 1.15 5.14 1.02
CA ILE A 71 0.92 6.53 0.66
C ILE A 71 0.70 7.38 1.92
N THR A 72 1.44 8.49 2.00
CA THR A 72 1.39 9.42 3.14
C THR A 72 1.62 10.87 2.71
N LEU A 73 1.46 11.82 3.62
CA LEU A 73 1.77 13.22 3.35
C LEU A 73 3.28 13.45 3.20
N LYS A 74 3.65 14.46 2.40
CA LYS A 74 5.05 14.80 2.10
C LYS A 74 5.93 14.97 3.34
N ASN A 75 5.40 15.56 4.41
CA ASN A 75 6.14 15.77 5.66
C ASN A 75 6.38 14.47 6.45
N ALA A 76 5.58 13.43 6.24
CA ALA A 76 5.72 12.14 6.93
C ALA A 76 6.45 11.09 6.08
N ALA A 77 6.49 11.25 4.75
CA ALA A 77 7.18 10.31 3.85
C ALA A 77 8.64 10.01 4.24
N PRO A 78 9.47 10.97 4.71
CA PRO A 78 10.84 10.69 5.15
C PRO A 78 10.94 9.69 6.30
N LEU A 79 9.92 9.54 7.14
CA LEU A 79 9.92 8.56 8.24
C LEU A 79 9.88 7.11 7.76
N LEU A 80 9.35 6.90 6.56
CA LEU A 80 9.20 5.56 5.98
C LEU A 80 10.41 5.18 5.13
N LEU A 81 11.28 6.14 4.81
CA LEU A 81 12.52 5.86 4.09
C LEU A 81 13.40 4.94 4.94
N ASN A 82 13.95 3.90 4.30
CA ASN A 82 14.75 2.85 4.94
C ASN A 82 14.00 1.94 5.93
N ASN A 83 12.66 1.99 5.97
CA ASN A 83 11.92 0.96 6.69
C ASN A 83 12.04 -0.38 5.94
N GLU A 84 12.60 -1.41 6.60
CA GLU A 84 12.89 -2.71 5.97
C GLU A 84 11.64 -3.45 5.44
N PHE A 85 10.44 -3.07 5.92
CA PHE A 85 9.20 -3.72 5.54
C PHE A 85 8.42 -2.98 4.45
N VAL A 86 8.73 -1.70 4.19
CA VAL A 86 8.03 -0.89 3.17
C VAL A 86 8.80 -0.95 1.87
N ASP A 87 8.18 -1.49 0.83
CA ASP A 87 8.80 -1.68 -0.48
C ASP A 87 8.69 -0.40 -1.35
N HIS A 88 7.58 0.35 -1.24
CA HIS A 88 7.37 1.60 -1.97
C HIS A 88 6.68 2.67 -1.13
N VAL A 89 7.22 3.89 -1.12
CA VAL A 89 6.64 5.06 -0.45
C VAL A 89 6.17 6.07 -1.50
N TYR A 90 4.94 6.52 -1.38
CA TYR A 90 4.31 7.52 -2.22
C TYR A 90 3.93 8.74 -1.40
N GLU A 91 4.27 9.92 -1.89
CA GLU A 91 3.73 11.18 -1.37
C GLU A 91 2.30 11.38 -1.91
N TYR A 92 1.39 11.86 -1.08
CA TYR A 92 0.02 12.16 -1.49
C TYR A 92 -0.02 13.40 -2.40
N ASN A 93 0.15 13.16 -3.70
CA ASN A 93 0.13 14.14 -4.77
C ASN A 93 -0.47 13.53 -6.05
N PHE A 94 -0.71 14.37 -7.07
CA PHE A 94 -1.39 13.93 -8.30
C PHE A 94 -0.64 12.81 -9.05
N GLU A 95 0.69 12.86 -9.09
CA GLU A 95 1.52 11.86 -9.78
C GLU A 95 1.37 10.49 -9.11
N SER A 96 1.57 10.43 -7.79
CA SER A 96 1.40 9.20 -7.02
C SER A 96 0.00 8.62 -7.16
N LEU A 97 -1.03 9.46 -7.09
CA LEU A 97 -2.41 9.02 -7.27
C LEU A 97 -2.61 8.40 -8.66
N SER A 98 -2.11 9.05 -9.70
CA SER A 98 -2.21 8.57 -11.09
C SER A 98 -1.55 7.20 -11.25
N ILE A 99 -0.39 6.98 -10.61
CA ILE A 99 0.31 5.69 -10.61
C ILE A 99 -0.49 4.63 -9.85
N LEU A 100 -0.91 4.92 -8.62
CA LEU A 100 -1.63 3.97 -7.77
C LEU A 100 -2.94 3.50 -8.43
N HIS A 101 -3.62 4.35 -9.19
CA HIS A 101 -4.81 3.98 -9.96
C HIS A 101 -4.56 2.92 -11.04
N GLN A 102 -3.32 2.77 -11.51
CA GLN A 102 -2.95 1.75 -12.51
C GLN A 102 -2.53 0.42 -11.87
N ILE A 103 -2.35 0.38 -10.55
CA ILE A 103 -1.94 -0.82 -9.83
C ILE A 103 -3.20 -1.55 -9.36
N LYS A 104 -3.35 -2.82 -9.77
CA LYS A 104 -4.31 -3.73 -9.12
C LYS A 104 -3.72 -4.21 -7.80
N PHE A 105 -4.35 -3.86 -6.68
CA PHE A 105 -3.96 -4.32 -5.35
C PHE A 105 -4.74 -5.57 -4.96
N ASP A 106 -4.14 -6.39 -4.12
CA ASP A 106 -4.86 -7.48 -3.46
C ASP A 106 -5.55 -6.93 -2.21
N ILE A 107 -4.86 -6.04 -1.48
CA ILE A 107 -5.36 -5.43 -0.25
C ILE A 107 -5.08 -3.92 -0.24
N VAL A 108 -6.10 -3.11 0.02
CA VAL A 108 -5.96 -1.69 0.38
C VAL A 108 -6.40 -1.52 1.84
N MET A 109 -5.55 -0.95 2.67
CA MET A 109 -5.82 -0.68 4.08
C MET A 109 -5.80 0.84 4.32
N ASN A 110 -6.98 1.41 4.54
CA ASN A 110 -7.09 2.81 4.96
C ASN A 110 -7.28 2.89 6.48
N ILE A 111 -6.25 3.31 7.18
CA ILE A 111 -6.27 3.39 8.64
C ILE A 111 -6.75 4.75 9.18
N ASP A 112 -6.98 5.71 8.29
CA ASP A 112 -7.37 7.07 8.65
C ASP A 112 -8.88 7.29 8.51
N LYS A 113 -9.44 8.08 9.43
CA LYS A 113 -10.83 8.55 9.40
C LYS A 113 -10.94 9.95 8.80
N SER A 114 -10.46 10.12 7.57
CA SER A 114 -10.60 11.37 6.81
C SER A 114 -11.35 11.15 5.49
N GLN A 115 -12.05 12.17 4.99
CA GLN A 115 -12.74 12.06 3.70
C GLN A 115 -11.77 11.78 2.54
N ARG A 116 -10.58 12.41 2.55
CA ARG A 116 -9.58 12.23 1.48
C ARG A 116 -9.02 10.81 1.44
N SER A 117 -8.70 10.22 2.59
CA SER A 117 -8.14 8.86 2.67
C SER A 117 -9.20 7.82 2.33
N CYS A 118 -10.42 8.04 2.79
CA CYS A 118 -11.57 7.19 2.47
C CYS A 118 -11.93 7.27 0.98
N ALA A 119 -11.91 8.46 0.38
CA ALA A 119 -12.14 8.63 -1.06
C ALA A 119 -11.07 7.92 -1.90
N LEU A 120 -9.79 8.02 -1.49
CA LEU A 120 -8.71 7.29 -2.13
C LEU A 120 -8.91 5.77 -2.02
N SER A 121 -9.22 5.27 -0.82
CA SER A 121 -9.50 3.85 -0.61
C SER A 121 -10.61 3.36 -1.54
N ASN A 122 -11.71 4.10 -1.63
CA ASN A 122 -12.85 3.78 -2.49
C ASN A 122 -12.47 3.76 -3.98
N SER A 123 -11.62 4.67 -4.45
CA SER A 123 -11.34 4.87 -5.87
C SER A 123 -10.32 3.87 -6.46
N LEU A 124 -9.52 3.20 -5.62
CA LEU A 124 -8.49 2.28 -6.07
C LEU A 124 -9.04 0.88 -6.43
N ASN A 125 -8.35 0.20 -7.35
CA ASN A 125 -8.66 -1.17 -7.75
C ASN A 125 -8.05 -2.18 -6.75
N ALA A 126 -8.90 -2.82 -5.94
CA ALA A 126 -8.46 -3.78 -4.94
C ALA A 126 -9.47 -4.91 -4.74
N GLU A 127 -8.98 -6.14 -4.49
CA GLU A 127 -9.84 -7.29 -4.17
C GLU A 127 -10.43 -7.18 -2.76
N LEU A 128 -9.65 -6.69 -1.80
CA LEU A 128 -10.09 -6.44 -0.43
C LEU A 128 -9.74 -5.03 0.01
N LYS A 129 -10.71 -4.34 0.64
CA LYS A 129 -10.52 -3.03 1.27
C LYS A 129 -10.80 -3.13 2.76
N LEU A 130 -9.87 -2.64 3.58
CA LEU A 130 -9.91 -2.70 5.04
C LEU A 130 -9.82 -1.30 5.63
N GLY A 131 -10.33 -1.15 6.85
CA GLY A 131 -10.32 0.11 7.60
C GLY A 131 -11.55 0.95 7.28
N PHE A 132 -11.34 2.16 6.76
CA PHE A 132 -12.42 3.12 6.53
C PHE A 132 -12.60 3.48 5.05
N GLY A 133 -13.83 3.82 4.68
CA GLY A 133 -14.20 4.27 3.33
C GLY A 133 -15.33 5.29 3.39
N LEU A 134 -15.77 5.76 2.22
CA LEU A 134 -16.95 6.62 2.10
C LEU A 134 -18.17 5.81 1.65
N ASN A 135 -19.34 6.14 2.19
CA ASN A 135 -20.60 5.75 1.56
C ASN A 135 -20.96 6.73 0.42
N GLU A 136 -22.06 6.44 -0.28
CA GLU A 136 -22.61 7.25 -1.37
C GLU A 136 -22.95 8.71 -0.98
N ASN A 137 -23.15 8.98 0.32
CA ASN A 137 -23.42 10.31 0.87
C ASN A 137 -22.15 11.04 1.34
N GLY A 138 -20.96 10.52 1.04
CA GLY A 138 -19.69 11.09 1.48
C GLY A 138 -19.44 11.00 2.99
N LYS A 139 -20.12 10.08 3.69
CA LYS A 139 -19.91 9.82 5.12
C LYS A 139 -18.91 8.69 5.32
N ILE A 140 -18.06 8.83 6.33
CA ILE A 140 -17.08 7.82 6.69
C ILE A 140 -17.79 6.62 7.29
N VAL A 141 -17.46 5.43 6.79
CA VAL A 141 -18.00 4.14 7.24
C VAL A 141 -16.86 3.12 7.43
N PRO A 142 -16.99 2.19 8.39
CA PRO A 142 -16.05 1.08 8.50
C PRO A 142 -16.29 0.07 7.35
N LEU A 143 -15.22 -0.40 6.72
CA LEU A 143 -15.27 -1.35 5.60
C LEU A 143 -15.20 -2.82 6.05
N ASN A 144 -14.77 -3.07 7.28
CA ASN A 144 -14.64 -4.42 7.82
C ASN A 144 -14.87 -4.45 9.34
N LYS A 145 -15.16 -5.65 9.87
CA LYS A 145 -15.41 -5.87 11.31
C LYS A 145 -14.28 -5.34 12.21
N GLY A 146 -13.02 -5.46 11.77
CA GLY A 146 -11.86 -4.99 12.54
C GLY A 146 -11.81 -3.47 12.73
N ALA A 147 -12.44 -2.69 11.84
CA ALA A 147 -12.52 -1.24 11.95
C ALA A 147 -13.67 -0.76 12.85
N PHE A 148 -14.63 -1.64 13.16
CA PHE A 148 -15.86 -1.26 13.85
C PHE A 148 -15.62 -0.72 15.26
N TYR A 149 -14.70 -1.35 16.01
CA TYR A 149 -14.34 -0.86 17.35
C TYR A 149 -13.78 0.56 17.31
N ASN A 150 -12.80 0.83 16.44
CA ASN A 150 -12.22 2.18 16.31
C ASN A 150 -13.23 3.19 15.73
N TYR A 151 -14.17 2.75 14.90
CA TYR A 151 -15.28 3.58 14.43
C TYR A 151 -16.17 4.04 15.60
N GLN A 152 -16.57 3.10 16.47
CA GLN A 152 -17.48 3.35 17.58
C GLN A 152 -16.89 4.27 18.65
N LEU A 153 -15.57 4.22 18.89
CA LEU A 153 -14.87 5.15 19.79
C LEU A 153 -15.05 6.63 19.45
N GLY A 154 -15.50 6.96 18.23
CA GLY A 154 -15.79 8.35 17.82
C GLY A 154 -17.28 8.69 17.77
N MET A 155 -18.16 7.77 18.17
CA MET A 155 -19.62 7.94 18.15
C MET A 155 -20.22 8.14 19.54
N ASP A 156 -19.45 7.81 20.58
CA ASP A 156 -19.74 7.96 22.00
C ASP A 156 -18.66 8.84 22.66
#